data_AF-A0A8J3Y3M0-F1
#
_entry.id   AF-A0A8J3Y3M0-F1
#
_cell.length_a   1.000
_cell.length_b   1.000
_cell.length_c   1.000
_cell.angle_alpha   90.00
_cell.angle_beta   90.00
_cell.angle_gamma   90.00
#
_symmetry.space_group_name_H-M   'P 1'
#
loop_
_entity.id
_entity.type
_entity.pdbx_description
1 polymer ?
#
loop_
_entity_poly.entity_id
_entity_poly.type
_entity_poly.pdbx_seq_one_letter_code
_entity_poly.pdbx_strand_id
1 'polypeptide(L)'
;MEPGSRTEVATGPRATGAVQGRGFGTPTVCRSPAGRGRACGGHHARVFRRNLAAMCGRYATARSNADLSAFFDAYDDTPAELAPSWNVAPTDPVPVVRFSRSRERRVVSLARWGLVPPWAPDLRGGARMINARSETVATSPAFAPSFARRRCLVPADGWFEWVRGAGGKQAYYMTPEHGAPLAFAGLWTAWGPEPVLTCSVLTAPARGPLAAVHDRMPLVLPFDRWQEWLNGPSGDVDLLRPTPDELIAEIDVRPVGAAVGNVRNNGPELVLPAAVAESPTLF
;
A
#
# COMPACT_ATOMS: atom_id res chain seq x y z
N MET A 1 -10.94 1.68 66.09
CA MET A 1 -10.41 3.03 66.40
C MET A 1 -9.95 3.65 65.09
N GLU A 2 -10.80 4.49 64.51
CA GLU A 2 -10.44 5.58 63.59
C GLU A 2 -9.68 6.70 64.36
N PRO A 3 -9.16 7.80 63.76
CA PRO A 3 -9.29 8.32 62.38
C PRO A 3 -7.90 8.63 61.74
N GLY A 4 -7.67 9.06 60.50
CA GLY A 4 -8.42 9.86 59.54
C GLY A 4 -7.65 11.17 59.27
N SER A 5 -7.23 11.43 58.02
CA SER A 5 -6.86 12.78 57.57
C SER A 5 -7.12 12.98 56.07
N ARG A 6 -8.18 13.74 55.78
CA ARG A 6 -8.39 14.58 54.57
C ARG A 6 -7.27 15.64 54.53
N THR A 7 -6.90 16.34 53.46
CA THR A 7 -7.62 17.14 52.43
C THR A 7 -6.48 17.55 51.44
N GLU A 8 -6.62 17.94 50.17
CA GLU A 8 -7.26 19.17 49.70
C GLU A 8 -7.19 19.27 48.16
N VAL A 9 -8.27 19.78 47.58
CA VAL A 9 -8.45 20.14 46.16
C VAL A 9 -8.14 21.62 46.04
N ALA A 10 -7.38 22.03 45.01
CA ALA A 10 -7.24 23.45 44.64
C ALA A 10 -7.62 23.66 43.17
N THR A 11 -8.54 24.61 42.98
CA THR A 11 -9.17 25.04 41.74
C THR A 11 -8.65 26.41 41.29
N GLY A 12 -8.57 26.61 39.97
CA GLY A 12 -8.77 27.90 39.29
C GLY A 12 -7.53 28.56 38.65
N PRO A 13 -7.69 29.56 37.75
CA PRO A 13 -8.92 30.05 37.11
C PRO A 13 -8.89 30.06 35.56
N ARG A 14 -10.09 30.24 34.98
CA ARG A 14 -10.35 30.59 33.57
C ARG A 14 -10.05 32.08 33.31
N ALA A 15 -9.63 32.41 32.10
CA ALA A 15 -9.72 33.76 31.54
C ALA A 15 -10.48 33.75 30.21
N THR A 16 -11.36 34.73 30.07
CA THR A 16 -12.32 35.01 28.99
C THR A 16 -11.89 36.22 28.17
N GLY A 17 -12.30 36.28 26.90
CA GLY A 17 -12.29 37.48 26.04
C GLY A 17 -12.56 37.10 24.57
N ALA A 18 -13.81 37.17 24.08
CA ALA A 18 -14.44 38.31 23.37
C ALA A 18 -13.82 38.57 21.97
N VAL A 19 -14.41 38.19 20.83
CA VAL A 19 -15.62 38.67 20.10
C VAL A 19 -15.33 39.81 19.09
N GLN A 20 -15.95 39.68 17.90
CA GLN A 20 -16.09 40.59 16.73
C GLN A 20 -14.98 40.53 15.66
N GLY A 21 -15.24 40.56 14.35
CA GLY A 21 -16.45 40.93 13.63
C GLY A 21 -16.43 40.47 12.15
N ARG A 22 -17.61 40.65 11.52
CA ARG A 22 -18.03 40.15 10.20
C ARG A 22 -17.45 40.97 9.04
N GLY A 23 -17.39 40.36 7.85
CA GLY A 23 -17.26 41.09 6.58
C GLY A 23 -17.38 40.15 5.38
N PHE A 24 -18.60 39.97 4.87
CA PHE A 24 -18.90 39.25 3.63
C PHE A 24 -18.49 40.12 2.42
N GLY A 25 -17.56 39.63 1.61
CA GLY A 25 -17.25 40.18 0.28
C GLY A 25 -18.01 39.41 -0.80
N THR A 26 -18.82 40.11 -1.58
CA THR A 26 -19.51 39.63 -2.78
C THR A 26 -18.52 39.44 -3.93
N PRO A 27 -18.68 38.41 -4.81
CA PRO A 27 -17.96 38.37 -6.07
C PRO A 27 -18.79 39.05 -7.17
N THR A 28 -18.21 40.10 -7.73
CA THR A 28 -18.64 40.76 -8.97
C THR A 28 -18.53 39.78 -10.14
N VAL A 29 -19.65 39.46 -10.78
CA VAL A 29 -19.68 38.70 -12.04
C VAL A 29 -19.47 39.67 -13.20
N CYS A 30 -18.26 39.70 -13.75
CA CYS A 30 -17.99 40.33 -15.04
C CYS A 30 -18.39 39.37 -16.16
N ARG A 31 -19.46 39.71 -16.89
CA ARG A 31 -19.75 39.15 -18.22
C ARG A 31 -18.73 39.68 -19.23
N SER A 32 -18.28 38.82 -20.14
CA SER A 32 -17.74 39.25 -21.42
C SER A 32 -18.13 38.27 -22.54
N PRO A 33 -18.21 38.75 -23.80
CA PRO A 33 -19.06 38.18 -24.82
C PRO A 33 -18.32 37.22 -25.77
N ALA A 34 -19.14 36.51 -26.55
CA ALA A 34 -18.74 35.57 -27.59
C ALA A 34 -17.74 36.17 -28.59
N GLY A 35 -16.64 35.45 -28.82
CA GLY A 35 -15.69 35.66 -29.91
C GLY A 35 -15.42 34.35 -30.63
N ARG A 36 -15.78 34.28 -31.91
CA ARG A 36 -15.50 33.16 -32.81
C ARG A 36 -14.01 33.19 -33.18
N GLY A 37 -13.28 32.12 -32.86
CA GLY A 37 -11.92 31.89 -33.34
C GLY A 37 -11.85 30.55 -34.07
N ARG A 38 -11.56 30.59 -35.38
CA ARG A 38 -11.15 29.41 -36.15
C ARG A 38 -9.84 28.89 -35.56
N ALA A 39 -9.77 27.60 -35.25
CA ALA A 39 -8.52 26.93 -34.90
C ALA A 39 -8.11 26.01 -36.05
N CYS A 40 -6.92 26.28 -36.58
CA CYS A 40 -6.18 25.50 -37.54
C CYS A 40 -5.88 24.09 -37.00
N GLY A 41 -5.77 23.12 -37.91
CA GLY A 41 -5.48 21.73 -37.60
C GLY A 41 -4.15 21.55 -36.86
N GLY A 42 -4.24 21.00 -35.65
CA GLY A 42 -3.12 20.42 -34.93
C GLY A 42 -3.27 18.90 -34.91
N HIS A 43 -2.26 18.19 -35.40
CA HIS A 43 -2.12 16.75 -35.21
C HIS A 43 -1.98 16.49 -33.71
N HIS A 44 -3.09 16.19 -33.04
CA HIS A 44 -3.07 15.68 -31.69
C HIS A 44 -2.45 14.28 -31.72
N ALA A 45 -1.17 14.19 -31.38
CA ALA A 45 -0.57 12.96 -30.91
C ALA A 45 -1.50 12.42 -29.81
N ARG A 46 -2.14 11.27 -30.08
CA ARG A 46 -2.96 10.58 -29.10
C ARG A 46 -2.03 10.15 -27.97
N VAL A 47 -1.98 10.95 -26.91
CA VAL A 47 -1.47 10.50 -25.61
C VAL A 47 -2.34 9.31 -25.24
N PHE A 48 -1.78 8.11 -25.37
CA PHE A 48 -2.41 6.88 -24.89
C PHE A 48 -2.69 7.11 -23.40
N ARG A 49 -3.97 7.35 -23.06
CA ARG A 49 -4.42 7.29 -21.68
C ARG A 49 -4.21 5.87 -21.20
N ARG A 50 -3.08 5.61 -20.55
CA ARG A 50 -2.86 4.41 -19.73
C ARG A 50 -3.94 4.43 -18.66
N ASN A 51 -4.98 3.62 -18.87
CA ASN A 51 -6.05 3.43 -17.90
C ASN A 51 -5.43 2.92 -16.59
N LEU A 52 -5.79 3.57 -15.49
CA LEU A 52 -5.54 3.16 -14.10
C LEU A 52 -6.17 1.77 -13.84
N ALA A 53 -5.54 0.70 -14.31
CA ALA A 53 -5.68 -0.56 -13.61
C ALA A 53 -5.18 -0.32 -12.18
N ALA A 54 -5.92 -0.80 -11.19
CA ALA A 54 -5.53 -0.67 -9.78
C ALA A 54 -4.09 -1.16 -9.62
N MET A 55 -3.19 -0.21 -9.35
CA MET A 55 -1.76 -0.40 -9.16
C MET A 55 -1.49 -1.50 -8.14
N CYS A 56 -0.45 -2.31 -8.31
CA CYS A 56 -0.05 -3.46 -7.46
C CYS A 56 -1.23 -4.20 -6.84
N GLY A 57 -2.23 -4.57 -7.66
CA GLY A 57 -3.48 -5.18 -7.21
C GLY A 57 -3.46 -6.70 -7.12
N ARG A 58 -2.28 -7.33 -7.24
CA ARG A 58 -2.13 -8.78 -7.12
C ARG A 58 -0.71 -9.16 -6.74
N TYR A 59 -0.56 -10.12 -5.83
CA TYR A 59 0.76 -10.64 -5.46
C TYR A 59 0.68 -12.08 -4.97
N ALA A 60 1.82 -12.69 -4.68
CA ALA A 60 1.93 -14.04 -4.14
C ALA A 60 2.56 -14.01 -2.74
N THR A 61 2.03 -14.83 -1.84
CA THR A 61 2.58 -15.14 -0.51
C THR A 61 2.23 -16.60 -0.18
N ALA A 62 3.09 -17.51 -0.59
CA ALA A 62 2.90 -18.96 -0.44
C ALA A 62 3.69 -19.56 0.74
N ARG A 63 4.39 -18.72 1.51
CA ARG A 63 5.21 -19.15 2.65
C ARG A 63 4.37 -19.46 3.88
N SER A 64 4.83 -20.44 4.66
CA SER A 64 4.21 -20.81 5.94
C SER A 64 4.50 -19.79 7.04
N ASN A 65 3.76 -19.88 8.15
CA ASN A 65 3.98 -19.04 9.33
C ASN A 65 5.40 -19.22 9.88
N ALA A 66 5.88 -20.46 9.89
CA ALA A 66 7.21 -20.80 10.37
C ALA A 66 8.31 -20.18 9.50
N ASP A 67 8.18 -20.26 8.17
CA ASP A 67 9.13 -19.64 7.25
C ASP A 67 9.19 -18.12 7.41
N LEU A 68 8.01 -17.48 7.53
CA LEU A 68 7.93 -16.03 7.74
C LEU A 68 8.47 -15.64 9.11
N SER A 69 8.15 -16.38 10.16
CA SER A 69 8.63 -16.12 11.52
C SER A 69 10.16 -16.23 11.60
N ALA A 70 10.73 -17.25 10.95
CA ALA A 70 12.17 -17.44 10.88
C ALA A 70 12.85 -16.32 10.07
N PHE A 71 12.34 -16.02 8.87
CA PHE A 71 12.98 -15.02 7.99
C PHE A 71 12.93 -13.59 8.56
N PHE A 72 11.82 -13.22 9.19
CA PHE A 72 11.64 -11.87 9.73
C PHE A 72 12.11 -11.71 11.18
N ASP A 73 12.62 -12.77 11.82
CA ASP A 73 12.85 -12.84 13.28
C ASP A 73 11.65 -12.31 14.06
N ALA A 74 10.51 -12.96 13.83
CA ALA A 74 9.21 -12.53 14.32
C ALA A 74 8.53 -13.65 15.11
N TYR A 75 7.81 -13.28 16.16
CA TYR A 75 6.94 -14.20 16.89
C TYR A 75 5.65 -14.43 16.08
N ASP A 76 5.20 -15.67 15.98
CA ASP A 76 3.94 -15.99 15.30
C ASP A 76 2.73 -15.58 16.17
N ASP A 77 2.02 -14.56 15.72
CA ASP A 77 0.78 -14.03 16.32
C ASP A 77 -0.41 -14.19 15.37
N THR A 78 -0.33 -15.15 14.45
CA THR A 78 -1.45 -15.52 13.57
C THR A 78 -2.47 -16.37 14.33
N PRO A 79 -3.77 -16.30 13.95
CA PRO A 79 -4.80 -17.11 14.60
C PRO A 79 -4.84 -18.57 14.11
N ALA A 80 -4.18 -18.88 12.99
CA ALA A 80 -4.16 -20.19 12.34
C ALA A 80 -3.00 -20.26 11.32
N GLU A 81 -2.76 -21.46 10.79
CA GLU A 81 -1.85 -21.68 9.67
C GLU A 81 -2.24 -20.83 8.45
N LEU A 82 -1.25 -20.21 7.83
CA LEU A 82 -1.38 -19.43 6.61
C LEU A 82 -1.52 -20.37 5.42
N ALA A 83 -2.64 -20.26 4.71
CA ALA A 83 -2.81 -20.94 3.45
C ALA A 83 -1.92 -20.27 2.38
N PRO A 84 -1.15 -21.05 1.58
CA PRO A 84 -0.36 -20.49 0.51
C PRO A 84 -1.26 -19.86 -0.56
N SER A 85 -0.86 -18.69 -1.08
CA SER A 85 -1.55 -18.07 -2.20
C SER A 85 -0.57 -17.54 -3.24
N TRP A 86 -0.77 -17.95 -4.49
CA TRP A 86 -0.04 -17.47 -5.66
C TRP A 86 -0.78 -16.35 -6.39
N ASN A 87 -1.95 -15.93 -5.91
CA ASN A 87 -2.82 -14.97 -6.57
C ASN A 87 -3.66 -14.13 -5.60
N VAL A 88 -3.02 -13.61 -4.54
CA VAL A 88 -3.65 -12.78 -3.51
C VAL A 88 -4.32 -11.57 -4.14
N ALA A 89 -5.62 -11.43 -3.94
CA ALA A 89 -6.45 -10.34 -4.45
C ALA A 89 -6.77 -9.30 -3.35
N PRO A 90 -7.20 -8.09 -3.74
CA PRO A 90 -7.72 -7.10 -2.80
C PRO A 90 -8.75 -7.73 -1.88
N THR A 91 -8.69 -7.37 -0.61
CA THR A 91 -9.56 -7.82 0.48
C THR A 91 -9.29 -9.20 1.05
N ASP A 92 -8.38 -9.97 0.46
CA ASP A 92 -7.95 -11.24 1.03
C ASP A 92 -7.20 -11.03 2.36
N PRO A 93 -7.24 -12.02 3.27
CA PRO A 93 -6.38 -12.05 4.44
C PRO A 93 -4.93 -12.34 4.02
N VAL A 94 -3.99 -11.58 4.56
CA VAL A 94 -2.56 -11.64 4.21
C VAL A 94 -1.68 -11.53 5.44
N PRO A 95 -0.50 -12.17 5.46
CA PRO A 95 0.45 -11.97 6.54
C PRO A 95 1.02 -10.54 6.49
N VAL A 96 1.21 -9.96 7.66
CA VAL A 96 1.96 -8.72 7.86
C VAL A 96 2.92 -8.90 9.02
N VAL A 97 4.10 -8.30 8.93
CA VAL A 97 5.07 -8.25 10.03
C VAL A 97 5.01 -6.87 10.65
N ARG A 98 4.73 -6.77 11.95
CA ARG A 98 4.64 -5.48 12.66
C ARG A 98 5.46 -5.53 13.94
N PHE A 99 5.86 -4.36 14.46
CA PHE A 99 6.45 -4.29 15.79
C PHE A 99 5.34 -4.33 16.85
N SER A 100 5.38 -5.32 17.75
CA SER A 100 4.49 -5.38 18.90
C SER A 100 5.13 -4.65 20.08
N ARG A 101 4.51 -3.56 20.52
CA ARG A 101 4.97 -2.79 21.70
C ARG A 101 4.85 -3.59 23.00
N SER A 102 3.82 -4.43 23.13
CA SER A 102 3.62 -5.24 24.35
C SER A 102 4.59 -6.42 24.46
N ARG A 103 5.11 -6.91 23.33
CA ARG A 103 6.09 -8.01 23.29
C ARG A 103 7.51 -7.54 23.01
N GLU A 104 7.69 -6.24 22.76
CA GLU A 104 8.95 -5.60 22.38
C GLU A 104 9.71 -6.29 21.24
N ARG A 105 8.98 -6.91 20.30
CA ARG A 105 9.55 -7.64 19.17
C ARG A 105 8.65 -7.60 17.94
N ARG A 106 9.18 -8.02 16.80
CA ARG A 106 8.39 -8.23 15.58
C ARG A 106 7.43 -9.39 15.77
N VAL A 107 6.24 -9.28 15.18
CA VAL A 107 5.24 -10.34 15.15
C VAL A 107 4.70 -10.51 13.74
N VAL A 108 4.48 -11.76 13.33
CA VAL A 108 3.68 -12.09 12.14
C VAL A 108 2.22 -12.07 12.56
N SER A 109 1.37 -11.36 11.83
CA SER A 109 -0.07 -11.28 12.09
C SER A 109 -0.85 -11.41 10.80
N LEU A 110 -2.12 -11.79 10.90
CA LEU A 110 -3.02 -11.80 9.76
C LEU A 110 -3.75 -10.46 9.66
N ALA A 111 -3.78 -9.85 8.48
CA ALA A 111 -4.52 -8.62 8.20
C ALA A 111 -5.28 -8.72 6.88
N ARG A 112 -6.43 -8.06 6.77
CA ARG A 112 -7.15 -7.91 5.51
C ARG A 112 -6.47 -6.88 4.61
N TRP A 113 -6.13 -7.23 3.37
CA TRP A 113 -5.51 -6.30 2.43
C TRP A 113 -6.54 -5.30 1.86
N GLY A 114 -6.44 -4.05 2.26
CA GLY A 114 -7.43 -3.01 1.99
C GLY A 114 -7.74 -2.27 3.28
N LEU A 115 -6.98 -1.21 3.54
CA LEU A 115 -7.01 -0.49 4.81
C LEU A 115 -8.37 0.15 5.06
N VAL A 116 -8.88 -0.01 6.29
CA VAL A 116 -10.15 0.60 6.72
C VAL A 116 -9.85 1.51 7.91
N PRO A 117 -9.93 2.85 7.75
CA PRO A 117 -9.70 3.76 8.86
C PRO A 117 -10.67 3.49 10.04
N PRO A 118 -10.25 3.69 11.30
CA PRO A 118 -11.09 3.36 12.46
C PRO A 118 -12.45 4.06 12.51
N TRP A 119 -12.58 5.21 11.84
CA TRP A 119 -13.82 6.00 11.77
C TRP A 119 -14.76 5.56 10.63
N ALA A 120 -14.33 4.64 9.75
CA ALA A 120 -15.15 4.19 8.64
C ALA A 120 -16.37 3.40 9.14
N PRO A 121 -17.54 3.54 8.51
CA PRO A 121 -18.77 2.89 8.98
C PRO A 121 -18.80 1.38 8.73
N ASP A 122 -18.04 0.88 7.75
CA ASP A 122 -17.96 -0.53 7.40
C ASP A 122 -16.61 -0.86 6.69
N LEU A 123 -16.39 -2.15 6.43
CA LEU A 123 -15.19 -2.67 5.77
C LEU A 123 -15.17 -2.50 4.23
N ARG A 124 -16.30 -2.10 3.60
CA ARG A 124 -16.46 -2.12 2.13
C ARG A 124 -15.54 -1.11 1.47
N GLY A 125 -15.26 0.01 2.15
CA GLY A 125 -14.34 1.04 1.66
C GLY A 125 -12.91 0.55 1.43
N GLY A 126 -12.48 -0.49 2.15
CA GLY A 126 -11.09 -0.98 2.14
C GLY A 126 -10.60 -1.49 0.79
N ALA A 127 -11.48 -1.99 -0.08
CA ALA A 127 -11.11 -2.47 -1.41
C ALA A 127 -10.46 -1.37 -2.29
N ARG A 128 -10.72 -0.09 -2.00
CA ARG A 128 -10.12 1.05 -2.70
C ARG A 128 -8.84 1.56 -2.04
N MET A 129 -8.45 0.97 -0.91
CA MET A 129 -7.36 1.42 -0.04
C MET A 129 -6.27 0.35 0.13
N ILE A 130 -6.14 -0.52 -0.88
CA ILE A 130 -5.08 -1.53 -0.95
C ILE A 130 -3.68 -0.93 -1.09
N ASN A 131 -3.58 0.29 -1.63
CA ASN A 131 -2.32 1.01 -1.78
C ASN A 131 -2.37 2.43 -1.22
N ALA A 132 -1.26 2.85 -0.63
CA ALA A 132 -0.99 4.22 -0.24
C ALA A 132 0.20 4.76 -1.06
N ARG A 133 0.07 5.95 -1.64
CA ARG A 133 1.18 6.57 -2.39
C ARG A 133 2.16 7.22 -1.43
N SER A 134 3.44 6.84 -1.51
CA SER A 134 4.52 7.40 -0.69
C SER A 134 4.54 8.93 -0.73
N GLU A 135 4.27 9.55 -1.88
CA GLU A 135 4.28 11.02 -2.04
C GLU A 135 3.25 11.76 -1.18
N THR A 136 2.15 11.09 -0.82
CA THR A 136 1.01 11.73 -0.13
C THR A 136 0.67 11.05 1.19
N VAL A 137 1.36 9.96 1.54
CA VAL A 137 0.99 9.12 2.68
C VAL A 137 1.05 9.88 4.01
N ALA A 138 2.02 10.79 4.16
CA ALA A 138 2.22 11.56 5.38
C ALA A 138 1.16 12.66 5.60
N THR A 139 0.45 13.09 4.56
CA THR A 139 -0.56 14.16 4.62
C THR A 139 -1.98 13.67 4.35
N SER A 140 -2.14 12.43 3.89
CA SER A 140 -3.45 11.82 3.62
C SER A 140 -4.26 11.65 4.92
N PRO A 141 -5.49 12.15 5.02
CA PRO A 141 -6.34 11.95 6.20
C PRO A 141 -6.58 10.48 6.54
N ALA A 142 -6.57 9.61 5.52
CA ALA A 142 -6.80 8.18 5.68
C ALA A 142 -5.55 7.41 6.11
N PHE A 143 -4.36 7.82 5.66
CA PHE A 143 -3.11 7.05 5.84
C PHE A 143 -2.13 7.67 6.82
N ALA A 144 -2.10 8.99 6.98
CA ALA A 144 -1.15 9.70 7.83
C ALA A 144 -1.13 9.19 9.29
N PRO A 145 -2.29 8.89 9.94
CA PRO A 145 -2.28 8.31 11.29
C PRO A 145 -1.58 6.94 11.36
N SER A 146 -1.78 6.09 10.35
CA SER A 146 -1.12 4.79 10.28
C SER A 146 0.35 4.91 9.90
N PHE A 147 0.70 5.81 8.97
CA PHE A 147 2.11 6.09 8.65
C PHE A 147 2.89 6.56 9.87
N ALA A 148 2.26 7.38 10.72
CA ALA A 148 2.88 7.88 11.93
C ALA A 148 3.19 6.78 12.97
N ARG A 149 2.34 5.75 13.11
CA ARG A 149 2.38 4.86 14.30
C ARG A 149 2.13 3.37 14.05
N ARG A 150 1.63 3.01 12.87
CA ARG A 150 1.15 1.66 12.53
C ARG A 150 1.69 1.23 11.17
N ARG A 151 3.01 1.14 11.11
CA ARG A 151 3.74 0.61 9.95
C ARG A 151 3.93 -0.90 10.12
N CYS A 152 3.91 -1.63 9.00
CA CYS A 152 4.18 -3.05 8.92
C CYS A 152 5.02 -3.34 7.66
N LEU A 153 5.60 -4.53 7.59
CA LEU A 153 6.06 -5.12 6.35
C LEU A 153 4.95 -6.03 5.82
N VAL A 154 4.77 -6.07 4.51
CA VAL A 154 3.92 -7.03 3.82
C VAL A 154 4.85 -8.00 3.07
N PRO A 155 5.04 -9.23 3.57
CA PRO A 155 5.83 -10.23 2.87
C PRO A 155 5.20 -10.59 1.53
N ALA A 156 6.04 -10.75 0.50
CA ALA A 156 5.61 -11.19 -0.81
C ALA A 156 6.69 -12.07 -1.46
N ASP A 157 6.26 -13.13 -2.13
CA ASP A 157 7.12 -13.95 -2.99
C ASP A 157 7.39 -13.21 -4.32
N GLY A 158 6.50 -12.30 -4.67
CA GLY A 158 6.54 -11.47 -5.86
C GLY A 158 5.18 -10.83 -6.10
N TRP A 159 5.09 -9.91 -7.06
CA TRP A 159 3.83 -9.25 -7.42
C TRP A 159 3.57 -9.30 -8.91
N PHE A 160 2.32 -9.11 -9.31
CA PHE A 160 1.95 -9.10 -10.72
C PHE A 160 1.63 -7.69 -11.20
N GLU A 161 2.05 -7.41 -12.42
CA GLU A 161 1.61 -6.24 -13.17
C GLU A 161 1.30 -6.63 -14.60
N TRP A 162 0.59 -5.74 -15.30
CA TRP A 162 0.13 -6.04 -16.65
C TRP A 162 0.43 -4.92 -17.63
N VAL A 163 1.06 -5.30 -18.75
CA VAL A 163 1.29 -4.41 -19.89
C VAL A 163 0.16 -4.60 -20.89
N ARG A 164 -0.43 -3.49 -21.35
CA ARG A 164 -1.37 -3.51 -22.48
C ARG A 164 -0.60 -3.30 -23.78
N GLY A 165 -0.74 -4.24 -24.71
CA GLY A 165 -0.19 -4.18 -26.06
C GLY A 165 -1.29 -4.38 -27.12
N ALA A 166 -0.88 -4.44 -28.40
CA ALA A 166 -1.80 -4.63 -29.53
C ALA A 166 -2.50 -5.99 -29.47
N GLY A 167 -1.80 -7.05 -29.02
CA GLY A 167 -2.35 -8.40 -28.82
C GLY A 167 -3.12 -8.63 -27.52
N GLY A 168 -3.41 -7.58 -26.73
CA GLY A 168 -4.12 -7.70 -25.46
C GLY A 168 -3.27 -7.38 -24.22
N LYS A 169 -3.57 -8.03 -23.10
CA LYS A 169 -2.94 -7.76 -21.79
C LYS A 169 -1.95 -8.87 -21.43
N GLN A 170 -0.66 -8.55 -21.40
CA GLN A 170 0.40 -9.47 -20.93
C GLN A 170 0.58 -9.31 -19.42
N ALA A 171 0.55 -10.42 -18.68
CA ALA A 171 0.89 -10.43 -17.26
C ALA A 171 2.40 -10.63 -17.08
N TYR A 172 2.98 -9.94 -16.11
CA TYR A 172 4.35 -10.12 -15.66
C TYR A 172 4.34 -10.38 -14.17
N TYR A 173 5.29 -11.21 -13.72
CA TYR A 173 5.55 -11.48 -12.32
C TYR A 173 6.93 -10.94 -11.97
N MET A 174 6.99 -10.10 -10.95
CA MET A 174 8.22 -9.52 -10.42
C MET A 174 8.58 -10.21 -9.13
N THR A 175 9.75 -10.83 -9.06
CA THR A 175 10.12 -11.74 -7.98
C THR A 175 11.63 -11.65 -7.74
N PRO A 176 12.11 -11.83 -6.50
CA PRO A 176 13.54 -11.75 -6.22
C PRO A 176 14.28 -12.96 -6.82
N GLU A 177 15.46 -12.73 -7.37
CA GLU A 177 16.27 -13.77 -8.02
C GLU A 177 16.64 -14.93 -7.08
N HIS A 178 16.87 -14.64 -5.79
CA HIS A 178 17.41 -15.61 -4.82
C HIS A 178 16.38 -16.27 -3.92
N GLY A 179 15.08 -16.17 -4.25
CA GLY A 179 14.03 -16.94 -3.58
C GLY A 179 13.79 -16.59 -2.10
N ALA A 180 14.32 -15.47 -1.59
CA ALA A 180 13.90 -14.87 -0.32
C ALA A 180 12.58 -14.08 -0.51
N PRO A 181 11.73 -13.86 0.50
CA PRO A 181 10.58 -12.97 0.34
C PRO A 181 11.02 -11.51 0.23
N LEU A 182 10.31 -10.75 -0.61
CA LEU A 182 10.33 -9.30 -0.60
C LEU A 182 9.58 -8.80 0.63
N ALA A 183 10.03 -7.65 1.16
CA ALA A 183 9.35 -6.95 2.24
C ALA A 183 8.82 -5.62 1.72
N PHE A 184 7.53 -5.55 1.41
CA PHE A 184 6.91 -4.28 1.03
C PHE A 184 6.68 -3.42 2.28
N ALA A 185 6.99 -2.13 2.19
CA ALA A 185 6.55 -1.16 3.18
C ALA A 185 5.03 -1.12 3.19
N GLY A 186 4.43 -1.31 4.36
CA GLY A 186 2.98 -1.33 4.54
C GLY A 186 2.52 -0.50 5.73
N LEU A 187 1.24 -0.18 5.71
CA LEU A 187 0.51 0.40 6.83
C LEU A 187 -0.51 -0.59 7.34
N TRP A 188 -0.83 -0.50 8.62
CA TRP A 188 -1.95 -1.23 9.18
C TRP A 188 -2.80 -0.37 10.11
N THR A 189 -4.01 -0.83 10.38
CA THR A 189 -4.87 -0.32 11.46
C THR A 189 -5.80 -1.44 11.90
N ALA A 190 -6.46 -1.24 13.04
CA ALA A 190 -7.53 -2.12 13.48
C ALA A 190 -8.88 -1.42 13.28
N TRP A 191 -9.91 -2.19 12.93
CA TRP A 191 -11.28 -1.70 12.73
C TRP A 191 -12.28 -2.57 13.50
N GLY A 192 -13.30 -1.93 14.07
CA GLY A 192 -14.37 -2.60 14.81
C GLY A 192 -14.06 -2.90 16.28
N PRO A 193 -15.10 -3.27 17.07
CA PRO A 193 -14.96 -3.61 18.49
C PRO A 193 -14.24 -4.96 18.69
N GLU A 194 -14.48 -5.91 17.79
CA GLU A 194 -13.66 -7.10 17.60
C GLU A 194 -12.62 -6.77 16.53
N PRO A 195 -11.38 -6.42 16.91
CA PRO A 195 -10.53 -5.65 16.02
C PRO A 195 -10.04 -6.50 14.85
N VAL A 196 -10.49 -6.15 13.64
CA VAL A 196 -9.98 -6.71 12.39
C VAL A 196 -8.78 -5.87 11.95
N LEU A 197 -7.61 -6.50 11.86
CA LEU A 197 -6.44 -5.83 11.27
C LEU A 197 -6.68 -5.65 9.77
N THR A 198 -6.44 -4.45 9.27
CA THR A 198 -6.48 -4.11 7.85
C THR A 198 -5.17 -3.44 7.45
N CYS A 199 -4.71 -3.65 6.21
CA CYS A 199 -3.43 -3.14 5.75
C CYS A 199 -3.47 -2.51 4.36
N SER A 200 -2.45 -1.71 4.06
CA SER A 200 -2.22 -1.08 2.75
C SER A 200 -0.74 -1.21 2.39
N VAL A 201 -0.42 -1.44 1.12
CA VAL A 201 0.97 -1.44 0.63
C VAL A 201 1.34 -0.03 0.19
N LEU A 202 2.53 0.44 0.57
CA LEU A 202 3.06 1.68 0.03
C LEU A 202 3.55 1.45 -1.40
N THR A 203 3.25 2.40 -2.28
CA THR A 203 3.74 2.43 -3.65
C THR A 203 4.60 3.66 -3.89
N ALA A 204 5.54 3.55 -4.82
CA ALA A 204 6.42 4.62 -5.28
C ALA A 204 6.53 4.60 -6.82
N PRO A 205 7.10 5.63 -7.47
CA PRO A 205 7.40 5.58 -8.90
C PRO A 205 8.27 4.37 -9.23
N ALA A 206 7.92 3.64 -10.28
CA ALA A 206 8.74 2.54 -10.75
C ALA A 206 10.06 3.06 -11.33
N ARG A 207 11.12 2.26 -11.23
CA ARG A 207 12.46 2.56 -11.72
C ARG A 207 13.08 1.33 -12.39
N GLY A 208 14.14 1.56 -13.15
CA GLY A 208 14.87 0.49 -13.83
C GLY A 208 13.96 -0.35 -14.73
N PRO A 209 14.18 -1.68 -14.81
CA PRO A 209 13.36 -2.59 -15.61
C PRO A 209 11.87 -2.57 -15.26
N LEU A 210 11.53 -2.29 -14.00
CA LEU A 210 10.14 -2.27 -13.52
C LEU A 210 9.31 -1.17 -14.19
N ALA A 211 9.94 -0.04 -14.54
CA ALA A 211 9.28 1.10 -15.19
C ALA A 211 8.81 0.77 -16.63
N ALA A 212 9.41 -0.23 -17.27
CA ALA A 212 8.95 -0.73 -18.56
C ALA A 212 7.60 -1.45 -18.45
N VAL A 213 7.28 -2.02 -17.29
CA VAL A 213 6.04 -2.77 -17.05
C VAL A 213 4.92 -1.89 -16.50
N HIS A 214 5.22 -1.08 -15.47
CA HIS A 214 4.23 -0.18 -14.87
C HIS A 214 4.91 1.10 -14.37
N ASP A 215 4.18 2.22 -14.29
CA ASP A 215 4.67 3.50 -13.76
C ASP A 215 4.85 3.53 -12.22
N ARG A 216 4.39 2.49 -11.50
CA ARG A 216 4.58 2.36 -10.04
C ARG A 216 5.05 0.96 -9.68
N MET A 217 5.65 0.88 -8.50
CA MET A 217 6.04 -0.37 -7.86
C MET A 217 5.72 -0.30 -6.35
N PRO A 218 5.65 -1.44 -5.65
CA PRO A 218 5.67 -1.46 -4.20
C PRO A 218 6.97 -0.80 -3.69
N LEU A 219 6.90 -0.08 -2.57
CA LEU A 219 8.10 0.39 -1.89
C LEU A 219 8.75 -0.81 -1.19
N VAL A 220 9.73 -1.43 -1.82
CA VAL A 220 10.45 -2.60 -1.28
C VAL A 220 11.54 -2.15 -0.32
N LEU A 221 11.60 -2.78 0.86
CA LEU A 221 12.57 -2.47 1.90
C LEU A 221 13.65 -3.58 2.03
N PRO A 222 14.95 -3.26 1.90
CA PRO A 222 16.04 -4.11 2.34
C PRO A 222 16.02 -4.30 3.86
N PHE A 223 16.66 -5.38 4.29
CA PHE A 223 16.68 -5.85 5.68
C PHE A 223 17.10 -4.79 6.70
N ASP A 224 18.14 -4.02 6.39
CA ASP A 224 18.71 -2.97 7.24
C ASP A 224 17.71 -1.83 7.54
N ARG A 225 16.69 -1.64 6.69
CA ARG A 225 15.65 -0.62 6.89
C ARG A 225 14.42 -1.12 7.64
N TRP A 226 14.30 -2.42 7.91
CA TRP A 226 13.10 -2.97 8.53
C TRP A 226 12.87 -2.45 9.95
N GLN A 227 13.93 -2.38 10.78
CA GLN A 227 13.79 -1.94 12.16
C GLN A 227 13.37 -0.47 12.25
N GLU A 228 14.02 0.39 11.45
CA GLU A 228 13.69 1.81 11.36
C GLU A 228 12.27 2.02 10.81
N TRP A 229 11.89 1.27 9.77
CA TRP A 229 10.52 1.28 9.27
C TRP A 229 9.51 0.86 10.33
N LEU A 230 9.72 -0.25 11.03
CA LEU A 230 8.72 -0.80 11.95
C LEU A 230 8.64 -0.02 13.29
N ASN A 231 9.75 0.54 13.75
CA ASN A 231 9.88 1.07 15.11
C ASN A 231 10.57 2.45 15.20
N GLY A 232 10.93 3.05 14.07
CA GLY A 232 11.54 4.38 14.02
C GLY A 232 10.56 5.54 14.34
N PRO A 233 11.04 6.79 14.25
CA PRO A 233 10.29 7.97 14.64
C PRO A 233 8.92 8.10 13.96
N SER A 234 8.02 8.82 14.62
CA SER A 234 6.65 8.97 14.16
C SER A 234 6.58 9.99 13.02
N GLY A 235 6.02 9.60 11.88
CA GLY A 235 5.75 10.50 10.76
C GLY A 235 7.00 10.98 10.00
N ASP A 236 8.14 10.35 10.24
CA ASP A 236 9.40 10.69 9.58
C ASP A 236 9.36 10.35 8.10
N VAL A 237 9.47 11.37 7.25
CA VAL A 237 9.40 11.23 5.79
C VAL A 237 10.65 10.57 5.22
N ASP A 238 11.77 10.54 5.95
CA ASP A 238 12.99 9.85 5.51
C ASP A 238 12.80 8.33 5.45
N LEU A 239 11.77 7.81 6.13
CA LEU A 239 11.31 6.43 5.99
C LEU A 239 10.77 6.09 4.59
N LEU A 240 10.43 7.10 3.80
CA LEU A 240 9.90 6.96 2.43
C LEU A 240 11.00 7.01 1.37
N ARG A 241 12.27 7.00 1.79
CA ARG A 241 13.40 7.00 0.87
C ARG A 241 13.31 5.83 -0.13
N PRO A 242 13.64 6.05 -1.42
CA PRO A 242 13.40 5.04 -2.47
C PRO A 242 14.08 3.68 -2.18
N THR A 243 13.57 2.61 -2.76
CA THR A 243 14.25 1.30 -2.83
C THR A 243 15.67 1.47 -3.44
N PRO A 244 16.75 0.91 -2.87
CA PRO A 244 18.06 0.95 -3.50
C PRO A 244 18.02 0.36 -4.91
N ASP A 245 18.82 0.90 -5.82
CA ASP A 245 18.81 0.45 -7.22
C ASP A 245 19.41 -0.97 -7.33
N GLU A 246 20.31 -1.34 -6.42
CA GLU A 246 20.87 -2.70 -6.30
C GLU A 246 19.77 -3.72 -6.00
N LEU A 247 18.87 -3.41 -5.06
CA LEU A 247 17.73 -4.27 -4.76
C LEU A 247 16.71 -4.33 -5.92
N ILE A 248 16.61 -3.28 -6.73
CA ILE A 248 15.79 -3.30 -7.94
C ILE A 248 16.41 -4.21 -9.01
N ALA A 249 17.74 -4.20 -9.13
CA ALA A 249 18.46 -5.03 -10.09
C ALA A 249 18.32 -6.53 -9.79
N GLU A 250 18.12 -6.92 -8.53
CA GLU A 250 17.87 -8.30 -8.08
C GLU A 250 16.41 -8.77 -8.24
N ILE A 251 15.53 -7.93 -8.82
CA ILE A 251 14.15 -8.29 -9.10
C ILE A 251 14.04 -8.73 -10.55
N ASP A 252 13.84 -10.03 -10.74
CA ASP A 252 13.54 -10.61 -12.03
C ASP A 252 12.13 -10.22 -12.48
N VAL A 253 12.00 -9.90 -13.77
CA VAL A 253 10.77 -9.48 -14.43
C VAL A 253 10.43 -10.50 -15.51
N ARG A 254 9.57 -11.46 -15.19
CA ARG A 254 9.24 -12.55 -16.11
C ARG A 254 7.80 -12.47 -16.61
N PRO A 255 7.54 -12.70 -17.91
CA PRO A 255 6.18 -12.85 -18.41
C PRO A 255 5.55 -14.14 -17.86
N VAL A 256 4.26 -14.09 -17.50
CA VAL A 256 3.49 -15.23 -17.00
C VAL A 256 2.16 -15.39 -17.74
N GLY A 257 1.51 -16.54 -17.58
CA GLY A 257 0.27 -16.86 -18.28
C GLY A 257 -0.90 -15.95 -17.90
N ALA A 258 -1.86 -15.76 -18.82
CA ALA A 258 -3.03 -14.90 -18.60
C ALA A 258 -3.98 -15.40 -17.49
N ALA A 259 -3.87 -16.66 -17.08
CA ALA A 259 -4.71 -17.30 -16.06
C ALA A 259 -4.74 -16.54 -14.72
N VAL A 260 -3.65 -15.85 -14.35
CA VAL A 260 -3.57 -15.06 -13.11
C VAL A 260 -4.61 -13.92 -13.06
N GLY A 261 -5.09 -13.45 -14.22
CA GLY A 261 -6.12 -12.42 -14.31
C GLY A 261 -7.43 -12.82 -13.62
N ASN A 262 -7.75 -14.12 -13.57
CA ASN A 262 -8.91 -14.65 -12.88
C ASN A 262 -8.57 -14.99 -11.41
N VAL A 263 -9.16 -14.26 -10.47
CA VAL A 263 -8.94 -14.41 -9.01
C VAL A 263 -9.27 -15.80 -8.47
N ARG A 264 -10.06 -16.60 -9.19
CA ARG A 264 -10.41 -17.97 -8.77
C ARG A 264 -9.25 -18.95 -8.96
N ASN A 265 -8.26 -18.61 -9.77
CA ASN A 265 -7.08 -19.43 -9.98
C ASN A 265 -6.07 -19.11 -8.87
N ASN A 266 -5.56 -20.11 -8.16
CA ASN A 266 -4.61 -19.93 -7.07
C ASN A 266 -3.64 -21.12 -6.96
N GLY A 267 -2.99 -21.48 -8.07
CA GLY A 267 -2.01 -22.56 -8.12
C GLY A 267 -0.58 -22.07 -8.41
N PRO A 268 0.44 -22.87 -8.07
CA PRO A 268 1.85 -22.53 -8.30
C PRO A 268 2.21 -22.32 -9.77
N GLU A 269 1.42 -22.86 -10.70
CA GLU A 269 1.58 -22.64 -12.14
C GLU A 269 1.44 -21.18 -12.56
N LEU A 270 0.79 -20.33 -11.75
CA LEU A 270 0.55 -18.92 -12.06
C LEU A 270 1.81 -18.05 -12.04
N VAL A 271 2.86 -18.50 -11.36
CA VAL A 271 4.15 -17.78 -11.26
C VAL A 271 5.22 -18.35 -12.21
N LEU A 272 4.87 -19.37 -12.99
CA LEU A 272 5.80 -19.96 -13.96
C LEU A 272 5.93 -19.08 -15.22
N PRO A 273 7.14 -18.99 -15.81
CA PRO A 273 7.34 -18.26 -17.06
C PRO A 273 6.40 -18.74 -18.17
N ALA A 274 5.91 -17.80 -18.98
CA ALA A 274 5.15 -18.08 -20.20
C ALA A 274 5.72 -17.30 -21.39
N ALA A 275 5.45 -17.78 -22.61
CA ALA A 275 5.74 -17.00 -23.81
C ALA A 275 4.97 -15.67 -23.78
N VAL A 276 5.60 -14.58 -24.24
CA VAL A 276 4.92 -13.29 -24.39
C VAL A 276 3.88 -13.42 -25.50
N ALA A 277 2.67 -12.92 -25.29
CA ALA A 277 1.66 -12.87 -26.34
C ALA A 277 2.16 -12.07 -27.54
N GLU A 278 2.50 -12.75 -28.64
CA GLU A 278 2.88 -12.10 -29.89
C GLU A 278 1.71 -11.26 -30.41
N SER A 279 2.00 -10.03 -30.83
CA SER A 279 1.02 -9.25 -31.59
C SER A 279 1.07 -9.75 -33.04
N PRO A 280 -0.04 -10.16 -33.66
CA PRO A 280 -0.02 -10.53 -35.07
C PRO A 280 0.42 -9.29 -35.87
N THR A 281 1.57 -9.36 -36.51
CA THR A 281 1.99 -8.40 -37.52
C THR A 281 1.00 -8.46 -38.66
N LEU A 282 0.20 -7.40 -38.82
CA LEU A 282 -0.58 -7.16 -40.03
C LEU A 282 0.42 -6.89 -41.16
N PHE A 283 0.65 -7.90 -42.01
CA PHE A 283 1.19 -7.72 -43.35
C PHE A 283 0.05 -7.44 -44.32
#